data_AF-A0A846QH00-F1
#
_entry.id   AF-A0A846QH00-F1
#
_cell.length_a   1.000
_cell.length_b   1.000
_cell.length_c   1.000
_cell.angle_alpha   90.00
_cell.angle_beta   90.00
_cell.angle_gamma   90.00
#
_symmetry.space_group_name_H-M   'P 1'
#
loop_
_entity.id
_entity.type
_entity.pdbx_description
1 polymer ?
#
loop_
_entity_poly.entity_id
_entity_poly.type
_entity_poly.pdbx_seq_one_letter_code
_entity_poly.pdbx_strand_id
1 'polypeptide(L)'
;MANLTFTIPSVLNQGGGEKKIEISAANLTEAFAKISETMGDDFKRRVLENDGTPRSLINIYINGKNAKFSSGMETELKDGDEIYILPAVAGGSELSSKDLDRYSRQVMLEEIGYQGQLKLRNAKVCVVGVGGLGNPITTRLVAMGIGKIRIVDRDVIELSNLHRQTMFDEDDVGEVKVEVAAKKLQKLNPDVQI
;
A
#
# COMPACT_ATOMS: atom_id res chain seq x y z
N MET A 1 4.08 25.35 20.02
CA MET A 1 3.39 24.75 18.85
C MET A 1 4.45 24.39 17.84
N ALA A 2 4.39 23.18 17.30
CA ALA A 2 5.25 22.69 16.24
C ALA A 2 4.61 22.96 14.89
N ASN A 3 5.38 23.32 13.87
CA ASN A 3 4.91 23.40 12.49
C ASN A 3 5.02 22.02 11.85
N LEU A 4 3.96 21.60 11.16
CA LEU A 4 3.83 20.24 10.69
C LEU A 4 2.97 20.18 9.43
N THR A 5 3.19 19.14 8.64
CA THR A 5 2.42 18.89 7.42
C THR A 5 1.31 17.88 7.71
N PHE A 6 0.05 18.26 7.54
CA PHE A 6 -1.10 17.38 7.66
C PHE A 6 -1.57 16.95 6.27
N THR A 7 -1.50 15.65 6.01
CA THR A 7 -1.82 15.06 4.72
C THR A 7 -3.16 14.34 4.76
N ILE A 8 -4.06 14.79 3.88
CA ILE A 8 -5.42 14.30 3.74
C ILE A 8 -5.50 13.47 2.45
N PRO A 9 -5.95 12.20 2.52
CA PRO A 9 -6.08 11.36 1.35
C PRO A 9 -7.24 11.83 0.48
N SER A 10 -7.17 11.54 -0.83
CA SER A 10 -8.16 11.98 -1.83
C SER A 10 -9.62 11.63 -1.47
N VAL A 11 -9.83 10.50 -0.81
CA VAL A 11 -11.15 10.02 -0.34
C VAL A 11 -11.80 10.95 0.70
N LEU A 12 -10.99 11.70 1.46
CA LEU A 12 -11.43 12.71 2.42
C LEU A 12 -11.33 14.13 1.86
N ASN A 13 -10.84 14.29 0.64
CA ASN A 13 -10.71 15.57 -0.08
C ASN A 13 -11.64 15.63 -1.31
N GLN A 14 -12.84 15.05 -1.21
CA GLN A 14 -13.87 15.10 -2.27
C GLN A 14 -13.38 14.64 -3.67
N GLY A 15 -12.37 13.76 -3.72
CA GLY A 15 -11.79 13.28 -4.98
C GLY A 15 -10.79 14.25 -5.64
N GLY A 16 -10.46 15.38 -5.03
CA GLY A 16 -9.51 16.38 -5.55
C GLY A 16 -8.03 16.04 -5.33
N GLY A 17 -7.67 14.75 -5.29
CA GLY A 17 -6.30 14.31 -5.01
C GLY A 17 -5.89 14.40 -3.53
N GLU A 18 -4.67 13.96 -3.23
CA GLU A 18 -4.05 14.13 -1.91
C GLU A 18 -3.81 15.62 -1.62
N LYS A 19 -4.16 16.06 -0.41
CA LYS A 19 -4.02 17.46 -0.01
C LYS A 19 -3.10 17.56 1.21
N LYS A 20 -2.01 18.31 1.06
CA LYS A 20 -1.08 18.64 2.14
C LYS A 20 -1.36 20.04 2.66
N ILE A 21 -1.49 20.19 3.97
CA ILE A 21 -1.80 21.46 4.62
C ILE A 21 -0.79 21.67 5.74
N GLU A 22 -0.06 22.77 5.67
CA GLU A 22 0.83 23.22 6.73
C GLU A 22 0.01 23.80 7.89
N ILE A 23 0.19 23.25 9.08
CA ILE A 23 -0.47 23.73 10.30
C ILE A 23 0.55 23.83 11.44
N SER A 24 0.20 24.60 12.47
CA SER A 24 0.97 24.65 13.71
C SER A 24 0.14 24.04 14.83
N ALA A 25 0.63 23.06 15.58
CA ALA A 25 -0.11 22.43 16.69
C ALA A 25 0.84 21.86 17.74
N ALA A 26 0.38 21.72 18.99
CA ALA A 26 1.13 21.08 20.06
C ALA A 26 0.89 19.57 20.15
N ASN A 27 -0.32 19.11 19.85
CA ASN A 27 -0.73 17.70 19.90
C ASN A 27 -1.73 17.34 18.80
N LEU A 28 -2.08 16.06 18.67
CA LEU A 28 -3.04 15.60 17.66
C LEU A 28 -4.42 16.23 17.86
N THR A 29 -4.90 16.41 19.09
CA THR A 29 -6.18 17.09 19.35
C THR A 29 -6.25 18.46 18.68
N GLU A 30 -5.22 19.28 18.87
CA GLU A 30 -5.14 20.60 18.26
C GLU A 30 -4.98 20.54 16.74
N ALA A 31 -4.19 19.59 16.23
CA ALA A 31 -4.01 19.38 14.79
C ALA A 31 -5.34 19.04 14.09
N PHE A 32 -6.12 18.12 14.65
CA PHE A 32 -7.44 17.72 14.11
C PHE A 32 -8.49 18.83 14.21
N ALA A 33 -8.42 19.70 15.23
CA ALA A 33 -9.27 20.87 15.32
C ALA A 33 -8.99 21.86 14.18
N LYS A 34 -7.71 22.24 14.00
CA LYS A 34 -7.27 23.20 12.96
C LYS A 34 -7.56 22.71 11.54
N ILE A 35 -7.30 21.43 11.27
CA ILE A 35 -7.57 20.86 9.94
C ILE A 35 -9.08 20.78 9.68
N SER A 36 -9.90 20.50 10.70
CA SER A 36 -11.35 20.47 10.58
C SER A 36 -11.94 21.86 10.30
N GLU A 37 -11.39 22.91 10.90
CA GLU A 37 -11.76 24.30 10.56
C GLU A 37 -11.44 24.64 9.11
N THR A 38 -10.31 24.16 8.60
CA THR A 38 -9.87 24.41 7.22
C THR A 38 -10.69 23.62 6.19
N MET A 39 -11.04 22.38 6.51
CA MET A 39 -11.74 21.45 5.60
C MET A 39 -13.26 21.51 5.70
N GLY A 40 -13.80 22.11 6.76
CA GLY A 40 -15.22 22.27 7.01
C GLY A 40 -15.90 21.08 7.70
N ASP A 41 -17.19 21.25 7.97
CA ASP A 41 -17.98 20.33 8.81
C ASP A 41 -18.13 18.92 8.22
N ASP A 42 -18.16 18.77 6.90
CA ASP A 42 -18.29 17.44 6.26
C ASP A 42 -17.06 16.58 6.55
N PHE A 43 -15.85 17.16 6.44
CA PHE A 43 -14.62 16.48 6.82
C PHE A 43 -14.63 16.11 8.31
N LYS A 44 -14.98 17.07 9.17
CA LYS A 44 -15.07 16.86 10.62
C LYS A 44 -15.96 15.67 10.96
N ARG A 45 -17.15 15.58 10.36
CA ARG A 45 -18.10 14.47 10.58
C ARG A 45 -17.58 13.11 10.11
N ARG A 46 -16.73 13.07 9.09
CA ARG A 46 -16.14 11.83 8.56
C ARG A 46 -14.94 11.34 9.38
N VAL A 47 -14.27 12.24 10.09
CA VAL A 47 -12.98 11.96 10.72
C VAL A 47 -13.05 11.92 12.25
N LEU A 48 -13.95 12.68 12.87
CA LEU A 48 -14.14 12.74 14.31
C LEU A 48 -15.53 12.24 14.75
N GLU A 49 -15.61 11.73 15.97
CA GLU A 49 -16.84 11.50 16.72
C GLU A 49 -17.34 12.80 17.37
N ASN A 50 -18.54 12.78 17.95
CA ASN A 50 -19.13 13.95 18.59
C ASN A 50 -18.37 14.44 19.83
N ASP A 51 -17.58 13.56 20.46
CA ASP A 51 -16.73 13.88 21.61
C ASP A 51 -15.34 14.41 21.21
N GLY A 52 -15.07 14.57 19.91
CA GLY A 52 -13.80 15.07 19.38
C GLY A 52 -12.71 14.01 19.24
N THR A 53 -12.99 12.74 19.58
CA THR A 53 -12.07 11.64 19.31
C THR A 53 -12.09 11.24 17.83
N PRO A 54 -11.00 10.71 17.25
CA PRO A 54 -11.02 10.15 15.91
C PRO A 54 -12.01 9.00 15.81
N ARG A 55 -12.75 8.92 14.71
CA ARG A 55 -13.60 7.75 14.44
C ARG A 55 -12.75 6.49 14.47
N SER A 56 -13.34 5.39 14.94
CA SER A 56 -12.70 4.06 14.94
C SER A 56 -12.18 3.62 13.56
N LEU A 57 -12.81 4.14 12.50
CA LEU A 57 -12.44 3.93 11.11
C LEU A 57 -11.39 4.93 10.58
N ILE A 58 -10.66 5.65 11.43
CA ILE A 58 -9.57 6.54 11.01
C ILE A 58 -8.28 6.09 11.71
N ASN A 59 -7.33 5.62 10.91
CA ASN A 59 -5.96 5.38 11.34
C ASN A 59 -5.14 6.65 11.16
N ILE A 60 -4.26 6.93 12.12
CA ILE A 60 -3.42 8.13 12.14
C ILE A 60 -1.98 7.67 12.14
N TYR A 61 -1.16 8.29 11.31
CA TYR A 61 0.27 8.03 11.22
C TYR A 61 1.03 9.32 11.43
N ILE A 62 2.10 9.27 12.22
CA ILE A 62 3.06 10.36 12.42
C ILE A 62 4.40 9.86 11.91
N ASN A 63 4.98 10.53 10.90
CA ASN A 63 6.24 10.14 10.26
C ASN A 63 6.25 8.66 9.83
N GLY A 64 5.11 8.17 9.30
CA GLY A 64 4.92 6.77 8.88
C GLY A 64 4.67 5.75 9.99
N LYS A 65 4.65 6.15 11.28
CA LYS A 65 4.35 5.27 12.41
C LYS A 65 2.91 5.46 12.89
N ASN A 66 2.19 4.36 13.12
CA ASN A 66 0.80 4.44 13.58
C ASN A 66 0.71 5.06 14.99
N ALA A 67 -0.14 6.06 15.16
CA ALA A 67 -0.29 6.80 16.43
C ALA A 67 -0.97 5.98 17.54
N LYS A 68 -1.52 4.80 17.24
CA LYS A 68 -2.01 3.84 18.26
C LYS A 68 -0.90 3.36 19.21
N PHE A 69 0.38 3.60 18.88
CA PHE A 69 1.53 3.26 19.72
C PHE A 69 2.01 4.39 20.66
N SER A 70 1.43 5.59 20.58
CA SER A 70 1.75 6.74 21.44
C SER A 70 0.54 7.09 22.34
N SER A 71 0.64 8.15 23.16
CA SER A 71 -0.36 8.63 24.13
C SER A 71 -1.73 9.03 23.54
N GLY A 72 -2.13 8.47 22.39
CA GLY A 72 -3.37 8.76 21.67
C GLY A 72 -3.37 10.18 21.15
N MET A 73 -4.51 10.87 21.31
CA MET A 73 -4.71 12.25 20.85
C MET A 73 -3.86 13.29 21.58
N GLU A 74 -3.33 12.93 22.76
CA GLU A 74 -2.40 13.77 23.54
C GLU A 74 -0.94 13.57 23.14
N THR A 75 -0.68 12.86 22.04
CA THR A 75 0.69 12.73 21.51
C THR A 75 1.23 14.11 21.15
N GLU A 76 2.32 14.51 21.81
CA GLU A 76 3.05 15.74 21.51
C GLU A 76 3.69 15.67 20.12
N LEU A 77 3.55 16.76 19.37
CA LEU A 77 4.05 16.91 18.01
C LEU A 77 5.32 17.74 17.99
N LYS A 78 6.25 17.38 17.10
CA LYS A 78 7.54 18.05 16.90
C LYS A 78 7.56 18.80 15.58
N ASP A 79 8.41 19.81 15.53
CA ASP A 79 8.58 20.62 14.32
C ASP A 79 9.07 19.74 13.17
N GLY A 80 8.38 19.82 12.03
CA GLY A 80 8.62 18.98 10.86
C GLY A 80 7.94 17.62 10.87
N ASP A 81 7.08 17.31 11.86
CA ASP A 81 6.29 16.07 11.82
C ASP A 81 5.35 16.05 10.60
N GLU A 82 5.19 14.89 9.98
CA GLU A 82 4.20 14.65 8.94
C GLU A 82 3.08 13.76 9.49
N ILE A 83 1.85 14.27 9.49
CA ILE A 83 0.66 13.55 9.93
C ILE A 83 -0.10 13.06 8.71
N TYR A 84 -0.40 11.77 8.66
CA TYR A 84 -1.18 11.16 7.59
C TYR A 84 -2.39 10.43 8.18
N ILE A 85 -3.58 10.75 7.67
CA ILE A 85 -4.82 10.07 8.10
C ILE A 85 -5.31 9.10 7.03
N LEU A 86 -5.77 7.94 7.46
CA LEU A 86 -6.27 6.88 6.60
C LEU A 86 -7.62 6.37 7.06
N PRO A 87 -8.68 6.45 6.24
CA PRO A 87 -9.90 5.75 6.56
C PRO A 87 -9.70 4.24 6.45
N ALA A 88 -10.11 3.52 7.49
CA ALA A 88 -10.28 2.08 7.47
C ALA A 88 -11.41 1.76 6.50
N VAL A 89 -11.05 1.09 5.41
CA VAL A 89 -12.01 0.68 4.38
C VAL A 89 -12.45 -0.73 4.69
N ALA A 90 -13.75 -0.97 4.79
CA ALA A 90 -14.29 -2.30 5.00
C ALA A 90 -13.90 -3.22 3.83
N GLY A 91 -13.07 -4.24 4.10
CA GLY A 91 -12.98 -5.42 3.22
C GLY A 91 -11.61 -5.82 2.67
N GLY A 92 -10.49 -5.43 3.28
CA GLY A 92 -9.18 -5.97 2.87
C GLY A 92 -8.12 -5.71 3.94
N SER A 93 -7.23 -6.68 4.19
CA SER A 93 -6.16 -6.53 5.19
C SER A 93 -5.38 -5.24 4.92
N GLU A 94 -5.23 -4.40 5.94
CA GLU A 94 -4.43 -3.16 5.84
C GLU A 94 -3.04 -3.48 5.28
N LEU A 95 -2.48 -2.55 4.49
CA LEU A 95 -1.07 -2.63 4.09
C LEU A 95 -0.21 -2.59 5.35
N SER A 96 0.67 -3.57 5.51
CA SER A 96 1.63 -3.58 6.61
C SER A 96 2.63 -2.44 6.46
N SER A 97 3.37 -2.10 7.53
CA SER A 97 4.48 -1.14 7.45
C SER A 97 5.53 -1.56 6.40
N LYS A 98 5.80 -2.86 6.29
CA LYS A 98 6.68 -3.44 5.28
C LYS A 98 6.15 -3.26 3.85
N ASP A 99 4.84 -3.38 3.66
CA ASP A 99 4.21 -3.11 2.36
C ASP A 99 4.32 -1.63 1.98
N LEU A 100 4.07 -0.72 2.94
CA LEU A 100 4.21 0.72 2.71
C LEU A 100 5.64 1.13 2.35
N ASP A 101 6.64 0.51 2.98
CA ASP A 101 8.05 0.74 2.63
C ASP A 101 8.37 0.21 1.22
N ARG A 102 8.01 -1.05 0.94
CA ARG A 102 8.26 -1.73 -0.34
C ARG A 102 7.58 -1.03 -1.52
N TYR A 103 6.33 -0.60 -1.35
CA TYR A 103 5.50 -0.01 -2.42
C TYR A 103 5.39 1.52 -2.32
N SER A 104 6.20 2.17 -1.48
CA SER A 104 6.21 3.63 -1.28
C SER A 104 6.14 4.41 -2.60
N ARG A 105 7.01 4.08 -3.57
CA ARG A 105 7.02 4.73 -4.89
C ARG A 105 5.75 4.50 -5.72
N GLN A 106 5.07 3.36 -5.56
CA GLN A 106 3.82 3.06 -6.26
C GLN A 106 2.65 3.82 -5.61
N VAL A 107 2.63 3.85 -4.27
CA VAL A 107 1.63 4.57 -3.47
C VAL A 107 1.69 6.08 -3.71
N MET A 108 2.86 6.65 -4.01
CA MET A 108 3.01 8.07 -4.34
C MET A 108 2.41 8.47 -5.69
N LEU A 109 2.11 7.53 -6.59
CA LEU A 109 1.47 7.83 -7.88
C LEU A 109 -0.01 8.12 -7.67
N GLU A 110 -0.51 9.24 -8.19
CA GLU A 110 -1.89 9.68 -8.01
C GLU A 110 -2.91 8.64 -8.51
N GLU A 111 -2.61 7.97 -9.62
CA GLU A 111 -3.47 6.97 -10.24
C GLU A 111 -3.55 5.66 -9.44
N ILE A 112 -2.57 5.39 -8.57
CA ILE A 112 -2.54 4.21 -7.71
C ILE A 112 -2.96 4.60 -6.30
N GLY A 113 -2.18 5.45 -5.63
CA GLY A 113 -2.41 5.82 -4.24
C GLY A 113 -2.36 4.62 -3.28
N TYR A 114 -2.64 4.89 -2.00
CA TYR A 114 -2.80 3.82 -1.02
C TYR A 114 -3.91 2.83 -1.41
N GLN A 115 -5.02 3.35 -1.95
CA GLN A 115 -6.20 2.55 -2.28
C GLN A 115 -5.97 1.62 -3.48
N GLY A 116 -5.27 2.06 -4.51
CA GLY A 116 -4.88 1.21 -5.63
C GLY A 116 -3.94 0.10 -5.18
N GLN A 117 -2.97 0.42 -4.32
CA GLN A 117 -2.08 -0.60 -3.76
C GLN A 117 -2.82 -1.61 -2.89
N LEU A 118 -3.78 -1.17 -2.07
CA LEU A 118 -4.63 -2.06 -1.30
C LEU A 118 -5.50 -2.94 -2.22
N LYS A 119 -6.01 -2.42 -3.33
CA LYS A 119 -6.75 -3.23 -4.33
C LYS A 119 -5.85 -4.29 -4.96
N LEU A 120 -4.62 -3.95 -5.34
CA LEU A 120 -3.64 -4.91 -5.83
C LEU A 120 -3.37 -6.00 -4.79
N ARG A 121 -3.14 -5.60 -3.54
CA ARG A 121 -2.89 -6.52 -2.42
C ARG A 121 -4.02 -7.52 -2.20
N ASN A 122 -5.28 -7.11 -2.39
CA ASN A 122 -6.43 -7.99 -2.22
C ASN A 122 -6.81 -8.76 -3.50
N ALA A 123 -6.19 -8.46 -4.64
CA ALA A 123 -6.49 -9.09 -5.91
C ALA A 123 -5.99 -10.55 -5.97
N LYS A 124 -6.73 -11.36 -6.73
CA LYS A 124 -6.37 -12.74 -7.07
C LYS A 124 -6.35 -12.87 -8.58
N VAL A 125 -5.21 -13.27 -9.14
CA VAL A 125 -5.00 -13.38 -10.58
C VAL A 125 -4.70 -14.84 -10.94
N CYS A 126 -5.24 -15.31 -12.05
CA CYS A 126 -4.88 -16.60 -12.64
C CYS A 126 -4.15 -16.33 -13.95
N VAL A 127 -2.92 -16.83 -14.09
CA VAL A 127 -2.12 -16.74 -15.31
C VAL A 127 -2.03 -18.13 -15.93
N VAL A 128 -2.53 -18.26 -17.16
CA VAL A 128 -2.49 -19.50 -17.92
C VAL A 128 -1.34 -19.41 -18.92
N GLY A 129 -0.28 -20.19 -18.66
CA GLY A 129 1.01 -20.18 -19.35
C GLY A 129 2.03 -19.27 -18.68
N VAL A 130 3.23 -19.80 -18.42
CA VAL A 130 4.42 -19.08 -17.91
C VAL A 130 5.59 -19.14 -18.89
N GLY A 131 5.28 -19.24 -20.19
CA GLY A 131 6.21 -19.11 -21.30
C GLY A 131 6.62 -17.66 -21.59
N GLY A 132 6.91 -17.34 -22.86
CA GLY A 132 7.47 -16.03 -23.25
C GLY A 132 6.66 -14.79 -22.85
N LEU A 133 5.33 -14.89 -22.75
CA LEU A 133 4.47 -13.80 -22.27
C LEU A 133 4.20 -13.89 -20.76
N GLY A 134 3.93 -15.10 -20.28
CA GLY A 134 3.60 -15.32 -18.87
C GLY A 134 4.76 -14.97 -17.94
N ASN A 135 5.99 -15.24 -18.36
CA ASN A 135 7.21 -14.98 -17.60
C ASN A 135 7.37 -13.49 -17.18
N PRO A 136 7.33 -12.51 -18.11
CA PRO A 136 7.37 -11.10 -17.72
C PRO A 136 6.09 -10.62 -17.02
N ILE A 137 4.92 -11.20 -17.33
CA ILE A 137 3.64 -10.82 -16.69
C ILE A 137 3.65 -11.22 -15.21
N THR A 138 3.93 -12.47 -14.88
CA THR A 138 3.94 -12.95 -13.49
C THR A 138 4.99 -12.23 -12.66
N THR A 139 6.19 -12.00 -13.23
CA THR A 139 7.25 -11.20 -12.59
C THR A 139 6.74 -9.82 -12.20
N ARG A 140 6.06 -9.12 -13.12
CA ARG A 140 5.51 -7.78 -12.85
C ARG A 140 4.37 -7.82 -11.85
N LEU A 141 3.42 -8.76 -11.96
CA LEU A 141 2.31 -8.90 -11.02
C LEU A 141 2.81 -9.12 -9.57
N VAL A 142 3.84 -9.96 -9.42
CA VAL A 142 4.48 -10.22 -8.12
C VAL A 142 5.20 -8.97 -7.59
N ALA A 143 5.94 -8.25 -8.45
CA ALA A 143 6.62 -7.01 -8.08
C ALA A 143 5.65 -5.87 -7.69
N MET A 144 4.47 -5.83 -8.29
CA MET A 144 3.39 -4.88 -7.95
C MET A 144 2.65 -5.25 -6.66
N GLY A 145 2.87 -6.45 -6.11
CA GLY A 145 2.27 -6.86 -4.84
C GLY A 145 0.85 -7.41 -4.94
N ILE A 146 0.49 -8.06 -6.06
CA ILE A 146 -0.77 -8.81 -6.16
C ILE A 146 -0.85 -9.83 -5.02
N GLY A 147 -1.99 -9.91 -4.33
CA GLY A 147 -2.15 -10.78 -3.15
C GLY A 147 -1.93 -12.26 -3.45
N LYS A 148 -2.56 -12.74 -4.53
CA LYS A 148 -2.49 -14.14 -4.94
C LYS A 148 -2.37 -14.30 -6.44
N ILE A 149 -1.44 -15.13 -6.91
CA ILE A 149 -1.27 -15.45 -8.33
C ILE A 149 -1.25 -16.96 -8.52
N ARG A 150 -2.32 -17.51 -9.09
CA ARG A 150 -2.32 -18.90 -9.55
C ARG A 150 -1.66 -18.96 -10.91
N ILE A 151 -0.69 -19.86 -11.09
CA ILE A 151 -0.02 -20.10 -12.38
C ILE A 151 -0.40 -21.50 -12.86
N VAL A 152 -0.79 -21.62 -14.12
CA VAL A 152 -1.14 -22.89 -14.78
C VAL A 152 -0.29 -23.05 -16.02
N ASP A 153 0.64 -23.99 -16.02
CA ASP A 153 1.43 -24.38 -17.19
C ASP A 153 1.77 -25.87 -17.03
N ARG A 154 1.81 -26.61 -18.15
CA ARG A 154 2.09 -28.06 -18.16
C ARG A 154 3.49 -28.39 -18.67
N ASP A 155 4.20 -27.40 -19.20
CA ASP A 155 5.46 -27.62 -19.90
C ASP A 155 6.64 -27.68 -18.93
N VAL A 156 7.73 -28.28 -19.41
CA VAL A 156 9.04 -28.24 -18.78
C VAL A 156 9.92 -27.18 -19.42
N ILE A 157 10.97 -26.76 -18.72
CA ILE A 157 11.91 -25.76 -19.21
C ILE A 157 12.87 -26.41 -20.22
N GLU A 158 13.06 -25.74 -21.36
CA GLU A 158 13.99 -26.17 -22.40
C GLU A 158 15.05 -25.08 -22.67
N LEU A 159 16.24 -25.47 -23.12
CA LEU A 159 17.29 -24.52 -23.50
C LEU A 159 16.82 -23.48 -24.53
N SER A 160 15.98 -23.91 -25.48
CA SER A 160 15.37 -23.06 -26.53
C SER A 160 14.46 -21.95 -25.97
N ASN A 161 14.03 -22.06 -24.70
CA ASN A 161 13.11 -21.13 -24.07
C ASN A 161 13.82 -19.93 -23.43
N LEU A 162 15.10 -20.08 -23.05
CA LEU A 162 15.81 -19.14 -22.18
C LEU A 162 15.98 -17.73 -22.79
N HIS A 163 16.11 -17.61 -24.11
CA HIS A 163 16.27 -16.31 -24.79
C HIS A 163 15.09 -15.34 -24.58
N ARG A 164 13.91 -15.84 -24.18
CA ARG A 164 12.71 -15.02 -23.95
C ARG A 164 12.02 -15.27 -22.62
N GLN A 165 12.47 -16.26 -21.85
CA GLN A 165 11.90 -16.62 -20.55
C GLN A 165 12.94 -16.36 -19.45
N THR A 166 13.30 -15.08 -19.29
CA THR A 166 14.47 -14.62 -18.52
C THR A 166 14.41 -14.88 -17.01
N MET A 167 13.27 -15.33 -16.48
CA MET A 167 13.20 -15.86 -15.11
C MET A 167 13.99 -17.17 -14.97
N PHE A 168 14.09 -17.98 -16.02
CA PHE A 168 14.76 -19.28 -16.01
C PHE A 168 16.22 -19.17 -16.46
N ASP A 169 17.05 -20.09 -15.98
CA ASP A 169 18.46 -20.23 -16.35
C ASP A 169 18.79 -21.67 -16.77
N GLU A 170 20.05 -21.93 -17.13
CA GLU A 170 20.49 -23.24 -17.62
C GLU A 170 20.35 -24.35 -16.55
N ASP A 171 20.46 -24.01 -15.26
CA ASP A 171 20.32 -24.96 -14.16
C ASP A 171 18.86 -25.43 -13.98
N ASP A 172 17.89 -24.70 -14.54
CA ASP A 172 16.47 -25.07 -14.49
C ASP A 172 16.03 -25.99 -15.65
N VAL A 173 16.90 -26.28 -16.63
CA VAL A 173 16.50 -27.04 -17.83
C VAL A 173 16.08 -28.47 -17.45
N GLY A 174 14.90 -28.87 -17.93
CA GLY A 174 14.28 -30.16 -17.62
C GLY A 174 13.29 -30.11 -16.45
N GLU A 175 13.31 -29.04 -15.65
CA GLU A 175 12.38 -28.86 -14.53
C GLU A 175 11.00 -28.36 -14.98
N VAL A 176 9.98 -28.61 -14.15
CA VAL A 176 8.60 -28.15 -14.42
C VAL A 176 8.51 -26.63 -14.27
N LYS A 177 8.01 -25.95 -15.32
CA LYS A 177 7.96 -24.48 -15.38
C LYS A 177 7.27 -23.84 -14.18
N VAL A 178 6.11 -24.36 -13.78
CA VAL A 178 5.33 -23.77 -12.68
C VAL A 178 6.05 -23.88 -11.33
N GLU A 179 6.80 -24.95 -11.10
CA GLU A 179 7.49 -25.17 -9.83
C GLU A 179 8.69 -24.23 -9.69
N VAL A 180 9.49 -24.12 -10.75
CA VAL A 180 10.62 -23.19 -10.79
C VAL A 180 10.12 -21.75 -10.73
N ALA A 181 9.07 -21.41 -11.49
CA ALA A 181 8.48 -20.08 -11.46
C ALA A 181 7.99 -19.72 -10.06
N ALA A 182 7.26 -20.62 -9.37
CA ALA A 182 6.81 -20.38 -8.00
C ALA A 182 7.99 -20.13 -7.05
N LYS A 183 9.04 -20.96 -7.11
CA LYS A 183 10.26 -20.78 -6.28
C LYS A 183 10.92 -19.42 -6.53
N LYS A 184 11.10 -19.02 -7.79
CA LYS A 184 11.77 -17.77 -8.15
C LYS A 184 10.92 -16.54 -7.83
N LEU A 185 9.61 -16.59 -8.06
CA LEU A 185 8.68 -15.52 -7.72
C LEU A 185 8.52 -15.34 -6.21
N GLN A 186 8.50 -16.41 -5.42
CA GLN A 186 8.45 -16.31 -3.96
C GLN A 186 9.70 -15.63 -3.39
N LYS A 187 10.88 -15.85 -4.00
CA LYS A 187 12.12 -15.14 -3.64
C LYS A 187 12.04 -13.65 -3.97
N LEU A 188 11.43 -13.29 -5.10
CA LEU A 188 11.24 -11.89 -5.51
C LEU A 188 10.32 -11.14 -4.52
N ASN A 189 9.20 -11.75 -4.14
CA ASN A 189 8.27 -11.16 -3.18
C ASN A 189 7.63 -12.23 -2.28
N PRO A 190 8.15 -12.42 -1.06
CA PRO A 190 7.65 -13.46 -0.15
C PRO A 190 6.24 -13.17 0.38
N ASP A 191 5.76 -11.93 0.25
CA ASP A 191 4.46 -11.51 0.76
C ASP A 191 3.32 -11.89 -0.22
N VAL A 192 3.63 -12.28 -1.46
CA VAL A 192 2.67 -12.75 -2.48
C VAL A 192 2.45 -14.26 -2.36
N GLN A 193 1.19 -14.70 -2.43
CA GLN A 193 0.86 -16.12 -2.50
C GLN A 193 0.87 -16.59 -3.95
N ILE A 194 1.78 -17.50 -4.30
CA ILE A 194 1.78 -18.20 -5.60
C ILE A 194 1.02 -19.53 -5.47
#